data_AF-A0A1C5XV39-F1
#
_entry.id   AF-A0A1C5XV39-F1
#
_cell.length_a   1.000
_cell.length_b   1.000
_cell.length_c   1.000
_cell.angle_alpha   90.00
_cell.angle_beta   90.00
_cell.angle_gamma   90.00
#
_symmetry.space_group_name_H-M   'P 1'
#
loop_
_entity.id
_entity.type
_entity.pdbx_description
1 polymer ?
#
loop_
_entity_poly.entity_id
_entity_poly.type
_entity_poly.pdbx_seq_one_letter_code
_entity_poly.pdbx_strand_id
1 'polypeptide(L)'
;MGANSMKKEFRRFKLKKHLIRVHSTSYRELREMLDVCDKVIVGDLEYIEDVEGITLERKPGVGGYVRVAQSWRKRKCPMRPDEEKAILIAYKKEEDPELKNIYLGILIKYCSPSSYENDI
;
A
#
# COMPACT_ATOMS: atom_id res chain seq x y z
N MET A 1 24.23 7.86 25.86
CA MET A 1 23.75 8.04 24.47
C MET A 1 22.73 6.96 24.20
N GLY A 2 21.48 7.30 23.89
CA GLY A 2 20.45 6.32 23.53
C GLY A 2 19.55 6.88 22.44
N ALA A 3 20.15 7.25 21.31
CA ALA A 3 19.48 8.01 20.26
C ALA A 3 19.68 7.30 18.92
N ASN A 4 18.86 6.28 18.67
CA ASN A 4 18.60 5.80 17.33
C ASN A 4 17.10 5.49 17.17
N SER A 5 16.22 6.40 17.63
CA SER A 5 14.84 6.36 17.16
C SER A 5 14.86 6.69 15.67
N MET A 6 14.78 5.67 14.83
CA MET A 6 14.67 5.81 13.39
C MET A 6 13.62 6.89 13.07
N LYS A 7 13.99 7.90 12.26
CA LYS A 7 13.06 8.97 11.86
C LYS A 7 11.78 8.36 11.30
N LYS A 8 10.62 8.90 11.71
CA LYS A 8 9.28 8.35 11.43
C LYS A 8 9.09 7.94 9.97
N GLU A 9 9.49 8.79 9.03
CA GLU A 9 9.37 8.54 7.59
C GLU A 9 10.23 7.36 7.12
N PHE A 10 11.49 7.31 7.55
CA PHE A 10 12.39 6.21 7.21
C PHE A 10 11.92 4.88 7.82
N ARG A 11 11.36 4.93 9.02
CA ARG A 11 10.75 3.77 9.70
C ARG A 11 9.56 3.22 8.91
N ARG A 12 8.65 4.09 8.48
CA ARG A 12 7.50 3.73 7.61
C ARG A 12 7.93 3.15 6.28
N PHE A 13 8.94 3.75 5.65
CA PHE A 13 9.52 3.23 4.42
C PHE A 13 10.11 1.82 4.61
N LYS A 14 10.88 1.62 5.69
CA LYS A 14 11.48 0.31 6.02
C LYS A 14 10.39 -0.74 6.30
N LEU A 15 9.35 -0.38 7.06
CA LEU A 15 8.20 -1.24 7.34
C LEU A 15 7.48 -1.64 6.04
N LYS A 16 7.11 -0.67 5.19
CA LYS A 16 6.49 -0.91 3.89
C LYS A 16 7.31 -1.87 3.03
N LYS A 17 8.62 -1.59 2.88
CA LYS A 17 9.53 -2.43 2.08
C LYS A 17 9.59 -3.86 2.62
N HIS A 18 9.63 -4.02 3.95
CA HIS A 18 9.63 -5.33 4.58
C HIS A 18 8.33 -6.09 4.29
N LEU A 19 7.17 -5.47 4.54
CA LEU A 19 5.85 -6.07 4.34
C LEU A 19 5.60 -6.51 2.89
N ILE A 20 6.06 -5.72 1.91
CA ILE A 20 5.95 -6.09 0.49
C ILE A 20 6.83 -7.30 0.17
N ARG A 21 8.02 -7.39 0.77
CA ARG A 21 9.00 -8.46 0.50
C ARG A 21 8.59 -9.81 1.10
N VAL A 22 8.05 -9.82 2.31
CA VAL A 22 7.75 -11.06 3.05
C VAL A 22 6.31 -11.51 2.86
N HIS A 23 6.04 -12.82 2.98
CA HIS A 23 4.67 -13.33 2.91
C HIS A 23 3.85 -12.96 4.17
N SER A 24 4.49 -12.98 5.34
CA SER A 24 3.91 -12.60 6.63
C SER A 24 5.03 -12.28 7.61
N THR A 25 4.76 -11.47 8.62
CA THR A 25 5.68 -11.17 9.74
C THR A 25 4.91 -11.08 11.06
N SER A 26 5.59 -11.20 12.19
CA SER A 26 5.01 -11.06 13.53
C SER A 26 5.26 -9.68 14.13
N TYR A 27 4.41 -9.26 15.07
CA TYR A 27 4.65 -8.01 15.84
C TYR A 27 5.98 -8.05 16.61
N ARG A 28 6.44 -9.23 17.05
CA ARG A 28 7.76 -9.38 17.69
C ARG A 28 8.89 -9.02 16.72
N GLU A 29 8.87 -9.59 15.52
CA GLU A 29 9.87 -9.28 14.47
C GLU A 29 9.83 -7.80 14.08
N LEU A 30 8.63 -7.20 13.98
CA LEU A 30 8.49 -5.77 13.68
C LEU A 30 9.11 -4.89 14.77
N ARG A 31 8.91 -5.23 16.05
CA ARG A 31 9.55 -4.53 17.19
C ARG A 31 11.07 -4.65 17.13
N GLU A 32 11.59 -5.85 16.91
CA GLU A 32 13.03 -6.09 16.80
C GLU A 32 13.65 -5.36 15.60
N MET A 33 12.94 -5.31 14.46
CA MET A 33 13.44 -4.68 13.22
C MET A 33 13.44 -3.14 13.30
N LEU A 34 12.45 -2.56 13.96
CA LEU A 34 12.21 -1.11 13.98
C LEU A 34 12.65 -0.44 15.28
N ASP A 35 12.92 -1.22 16.33
CA ASP A 35 13.29 -0.76 17.68
C ASP A 35 12.27 0.24 18.25
N VAL A 36 10.99 -0.13 18.21
CA VAL A 36 9.87 0.70 18.70
C VAL A 36 8.80 -0.16 19.37
N CYS A 37 7.94 0.46 20.18
CA CYS A 37 6.84 -0.23 20.85
C CYS A 37 5.65 -0.51 19.91
N ASP A 38 4.78 -1.44 20.32
CA ASP A 38 3.62 -1.88 19.51
C ASP A 38 2.70 -0.74 19.11
N LYS A 39 2.52 0.28 19.97
CA LYS A 39 1.69 1.46 19.66
C LYS A 39 2.21 2.23 18.44
N VAL A 40 3.54 2.35 18.32
CA VAL A 40 4.17 3.03 17.17
C VAL A 40 4.04 2.18 15.90
N ILE A 41 4.20 0.85 16.03
CA ILE A 41 4.01 -0.08 14.91
C ILE A 41 2.57 0.02 14.39
N VAL A 42 1.57 -0.04 15.27
CA VAL A 42 0.15 0.08 14.88
C VAL A 42 -0.11 1.38 14.12
N GLY A 43 0.37 2.52 14.62
CA GLY A 43 0.19 3.80 13.93
C GLY A 43 0.93 3.92 12.60
N ASP A 44 2.02 3.17 12.40
CA ASP A 44 2.71 3.12 11.10
C ASP A 44 2.05 2.12 10.14
N LEU A 45 1.43 1.05 10.63
CA LEU A 45 0.59 0.15 9.85
C LEU A 45 -0.67 0.86 9.36
N GLU A 46 -1.33 1.62 10.24
CA GLU A 46 -2.48 2.48 9.89
C GLU A 46 -2.09 3.49 8.80
N TYR A 47 -0.93 4.13 8.91
CA TYR A 47 -0.45 5.00 7.84
C TYR A 47 -0.27 4.25 6.50
N ILE A 48 0.25 3.02 6.53
CA ILE A 48 0.43 2.22 5.31
C ILE A 48 -0.93 1.83 4.69
N GLU A 49 -1.96 1.58 5.50
CA GLU A 49 -3.32 1.30 5.00
C GLU A 49 -3.99 2.59 4.50
N ASP A 50 -4.06 3.61 5.35
CA ASP A 50 -4.88 4.81 5.16
C ASP A 50 -4.22 5.88 4.30
N VAL A 51 -2.89 5.90 4.22
CA VAL A 51 -2.12 6.88 3.44
C VAL A 51 -1.52 6.26 2.18
N GLU A 52 -0.96 5.05 2.28
CA GLU A 52 -0.30 4.40 1.14
C GLU A 52 -1.22 3.44 0.38
N GLY A 53 -2.45 3.19 0.86
CA GLY A 53 -3.43 2.37 0.15
C GLY A 53 -3.10 0.87 0.11
N ILE A 54 -2.16 0.40 0.95
CA ILE A 54 -1.76 -1.00 0.98
C ILE A 54 -2.67 -1.74 1.95
N THR A 55 -3.52 -2.62 1.44
CA THR A 55 -4.41 -3.43 2.29
C THR A 55 -3.60 -4.45 3.10
N LEU A 56 -3.73 -4.42 4.42
CA LEU A 56 -3.07 -5.36 5.31
C LEU A 56 -4.08 -6.33 5.95
N GLU A 57 -3.64 -7.55 6.16
CA GLU A 57 -4.32 -8.52 7.00
C GLU A 57 -3.52 -8.66 8.29
N ARG A 58 -4.16 -8.38 9.43
CA ARG A 58 -3.51 -8.37 10.74
C ARG A 58 -4.31 -9.15 11.78
N LYS A 59 -3.60 -9.93 12.59
CA LYS A 59 -4.12 -10.58 13.79
C LYS A 59 -3.29 -10.11 14.99
N PRO A 60 -3.86 -9.36 15.95
CA PRO A 60 -3.13 -8.96 17.15
C PRO A 60 -2.99 -10.14 18.15
N GLY A 61 -2.10 -9.98 19.14
CA GLY A 61 -1.92 -10.92 20.24
C GLY A 61 -0.79 -11.94 20.06
N VAL A 62 -0.71 -12.93 20.96
CA VAL A 62 0.29 -14.00 20.92
C VAL A 62 0.06 -14.87 19.68
N GLY A 63 1.11 -15.08 18.88
CA GLY A 63 0.99 -15.70 17.55
C GLY A 63 0.30 -14.82 16.50
N GLY A 64 0.17 -13.51 16.80
CA GLY A 64 -0.34 -12.52 15.88
C GLY A 64 0.60 -12.26 14.70
N TYR A 65 0.02 -11.84 13.58
CA TYR A 65 0.73 -11.60 12.33
C TYR A 65 0.28 -10.32 11.64
N VAL A 66 1.11 -9.85 10.71
CA VAL A 66 0.83 -8.79 9.76
C VAL A 66 1.31 -9.24 8.39
N ARG A 67 0.46 -9.12 7.37
CA ARG A 67 0.82 -9.38 5.96
C ARG A 67 0.08 -8.46 5.00
N VAL A 68 0.66 -8.24 3.84
CA VAL A 68 -0.05 -7.58 2.73
C VAL A 68 -1.09 -8.54 2.16
N ALA A 69 -2.33 -8.07 2.03
CA ALA A 69 -3.44 -8.86 1.49
C ALA A 69 -3.11 -9.40 0.09
N GLN A 70 -3.47 -10.66 -0.17
CA GLN A 70 -3.22 -11.26 -1.49
C GLN A 70 -4.01 -10.58 -2.61
N SER A 71 -5.21 -10.05 -2.29
CA SER A 71 -6.01 -9.23 -3.21
C SER A 71 -5.23 -7.99 -3.68
N TRP A 72 -4.55 -7.30 -2.76
CA TRP A 72 -3.72 -6.14 -3.10
C TRP A 72 -2.51 -6.54 -3.95
N ARG A 73 -1.82 -7.63 -3.59
CA ARG A 73 -0.68 -8.15 -4.39
C ARG A 73 -1.07 -8.50 -5.82
N LYS A 74 -2.30 -8.98 -6.04
CA LYS A 74 -2.83 -9.31 -7.36
C LYS A 74 -3.23 -8.09 -8.19
N ARG A 75 -3.65 -6.98 -7.57
CA ARG A 75 -4.10 -5.77 -8.28
C ARG A 75 -3.02 -5.12 -9.15
N LYS A 76 -1.72 -5.32 -8.83
CA LYS A 76 -0.59 -4.69 -9.55
C LYS A 76 -0.82 -3.18 -9.81
N CYS A 77 -1.50 -2.50 -8.89
CA CYS A 77 -1.96 -1.12 -9.00
C CYS A 77 -1.67 -0.43 -7.66
N PRO A 78 -0.58 0.37 -7.57
CA PRO A 78 -0.28 1.23 -6.42
C PRO A 78 -1.35 2.26 -6.05
N MET A 79 -2.28 2.61 -6.95
CA MET A 79 -3.36 3.53 -6.62
C MET A 79 -4.37 2.88 -5.67
N ARG A 80 -4.96 3.68 -4.78
CA ARG A 80 -6.06 3.20 -3.96
C ARG A 80 -7.28 2.86 -4.84
N PRO A 81 -8.17 1.95 -4.41
CA PRO A 81 -9.35 1.61 -5.19
C PRO A 81 -10.25 2.80 -5.54
N ASP A 82 -10.37 3.78 -4.64
CA ASP A 82 -11.15 5.01 -4.83
C ASP A 82 -10.47 5.98 -5.80
N GLU A 83 -9.15 6.15 -5.70
CA GLU A 83 -8.35 6.93 -6.66
C GLU A 83 -8.43 6.32 -8.07
N GLU A 84 -8.23 5.01 -8.18
CA GLU A 84 -8.34 4.25 -9.43
C GLU A 84 -9.74 4.41 -10.03
N LYS A 85 -10.78 4.23 -9.21
CA LYS A 85 -12.17 4.38 -9.63
C LYS A 85 -12.50 5.81 -10.07
N ALA A 86 -11.95 6.82 -9.39
CA ALA A 86 -12.14 8.22 -9.78
C ALA A 86 -11.55 8.50 -11.16
N ILE A 87 -10.34 7.99 -11.44
CA ILE A 87 -9.70 8.13 -12.75
C ILE A 87 -10.45 7.36 -13.83
N LEU A 88 -10.92 6.14 -13.55
CA LEU A 88 -11.77 5.38 -14.46
C LEU A 88 -13.07 6.11 -14.79
N ILE A 89 -13.73 6.71 -13.79
CA ILE A 89 -14.95 7.50 -14.00
C ILE A 89 -14.64 8.74 -14.85
N ALA A 90 -13.53 9.44 -14.58
CA ALA A 90 -13.09 10.58 -15.37
C ALA A 90 -12.82 10.16 -16.82
N TYR A 91 -12.06 9.09 -17.04
CA TYR A 91 -11.77 8.51 -18.35
C TYR A 91 -13.05 8.15 -19.13
N LYS A 92 -14.02 7.49 -18.49
CA LYS A 92 -15.27 7.06 -19.14
C LYS A 92 -16.18 8.25 -19.51
N LYS A 93 -16.11 9.36 -18.76
CA LYS A 93 -16.90 10.57 -19.00
C LYS A 93 -16.22 11.59 -19.92
N GLU A 94 -14.90 11.48 -20.10
CA GLU A 94 -14.14 12.44 -20.89
C GLU A 94 -14.41 12.26 -22.39
N GLU A 95 -14.69 13.38 -23.06
CA GLU A 95 -14.93 13.49 -24.49
C GLU A 95 -13.72 14.08 -25.22
N ASP A 96 -12.89 14.88 -24.53
CA ASP A 96 -11.64 15.39 -25.06
C ASP A 96 -10.62 14.27 -25.26
N PRO A 97 -10.16 13.99 -26.50
CA PRO A 97 -9.26 12.88 -26.78
C PRO A 97 -7.89 13.00 -26.10
N GLU A 98 -7.39 14.22 -25.89
CA GLU A 98 -6.08 14.46 -25.31
C GLU A 98 -6.11 14.19 -23.80
N LEU A 99 -7.12 14.71 -23.11
CA LEU A 99 -7.32 14.49 -21.67
C LEU A 99 -7.70 13.03 -21.38
N LYS A 100 -8.48 12.39 -22.26
CA LYS A 100 -8.79 10.97 -22.18
C LYS A 100 -7.55 10.08 -22.27
N ASN A 101 -6.61 10.42 -23.17
CA ASN A 101 -5.34 9.73 -23.28
C ASN A 101 -4.44 9.92 -22.04
N ILE A 102 -4.51 11.08 -21.38
CA ILE A 102 -3.79 11.31 -20.11
C ILE A 102 -4.32 10.37 -19.02
N TYR A 103 -5.64 10.29 -18.83
CA TYR A 103 -6.22 9.38 -17.83
C TYR A 103 -5.89 7.92 -18.13
N LEU A 104 -5.99 7.50 -19.40
CA LEU A 104 -5.60 6.16 -19.82
C LEU A 104 -4.11 5.88 -19.56
N GLY A 105 -3.24 6.85 -19.86
CA GLY A 105 -1.81 6.77 -19.58
C GLY A 105 -1.49 6.63 -18.09
N ILE A 106 -2.23 7.31 -17.22
CA ILE A 106 -2.10 7.16 -15.76
C ILE A 106 -2.51 5.74 -15.35
N LEU A 107 -3.64 5.23 -15.82
CA LEU A 107 -4.10 3.88 -15.51
C LEU A 107 -3.09 2.82 -15.99
N ILE A 108 -2.56 2.93 -17.21
CA ILE A 108 -1.57 1.99 -17.76
C ILE A 108 -0.23 2.06 -17.01
N LYS A 109 0.25 3.27 -16.69
CA LYS A 109 1.56 3.47 -16.06
C LYS A 109 1.57 2.98 -14.62
N TYR A 110 0.48 3.21 -13.90
CA TYR A 110 0.39 2.95 -12.47
C TYR A 110 -0.42 1.70 -12.15
N CYS A 111 -1.12 1.09 -13.10
CA CYS A 111 -1.89 -0.12 -12.86
C CYS A 111 -1.73 -1.10 -14.04
N SER A 112 -1.60 -2.39 -13.75
CA SER A 112 -1.36 -3.40 -14.79
C SER A 112 -2.46 -3.39 -15.85
N PRO A 113 -2.13 -3.24 -17.15
CA PRO A 113 -3.10 -3.18 -18.26
C PRO A 113 -4.08 -4.36 -18.27
N SER A 114 -3.58 -5.55 -17.92
CA SER A 114 -4.35 -6.80 -17.81
C SER A 114 -5.56 -6.72 -16.87
N SER A 115 -5.60 -5.72 -15.97
CA SER A 115 -6.71 -5.54 -15.02
C SER A 115 -7.88 -4.76 -15.64
N TYR A 116 -7.65 -4.07 -16.77
CA TYR A 116 -8.63 -3.21 -17.43
C TYR A 116 -8.89 -3.59 -18.89
N GLU A 117 -8.34 -4.71 -19.37
CA GLU A 117 -8.60 -5.21 -20.74
C GLU A 117 -10.09 -5.45 -21.03
N ASN A 118 -10.93 -5.58 -20.00
CA ASN A 118 -12.39 -5.70 -20.14
C ASN A 118 -13.15 -4.41 -19.81
N ASP A 119 -12.47 -3.36 -19.34
CA ASP A 119 -13.05 -2.10 -18.85
C ASP A 119 -12.71 -0.88 -19.75
N ILE A 120 -11.78 -1.08 -20.69
CA ILE A 120 -11.38 -0.18 -21.79
C ILE A 120 -11.93 -0.75 -23.09
#